data_AF-A0A1X2F464-F1
#
_entry.id   AF-A0A1X2F464-F1
#
_cell.length_a   1.000
_cell.length_b   1.000
_cell.length_c   1.000
_cell.angle_alpha   90.00
_cell.angle_beta   90.00
_cell.angle_gamma   90.00
#
_symmetry.space_group_name_H-M   'P 1'
#
loop_
_entity.id
_entity.type
_entity.pdbx_description
1 polymer ?
#
loop_
_entity_poly.entity_id
_entity_poly.type
_entity_poly.pdbx_seq_one_letter_code
_entity_poly.pdbx_strand_id
1 'polypeptide(L)'
;MTSADGDLADVADLLRARRRVLQPEDVGLPRGRRRRTPGLRRDEVAALCSVSSAYYGRLERPCGPRPSPAMLASIARGLRFNRADRDRLFSAAGYDLAGEVLGTAHVDPGVMHVLGRLADTPAMVVDAVGEVLHQTPSAKVLFGELTGFSGWSRSGYYRWFTDAGERLRHGVTEHSTIGDEIVADLRRSLMDRENTCPASDLVKLLLRRSDEFAEIWRRERLVDAVRINRQCRIVHPALGVIQLQREVLFDTDRNRRVVIYLTVPGSESHTKLKLSTVIGHHRFDG
;
A
#
# COMPACT_ATOMS: atom_id res chain seq x y z
N MET A 1 12.65 27.43 -1.06
CA MET A 1 13.74 26.91 -0.23
C MET A 1 13.34 27.09 1.22
N THR A 2 12.77 26.06 1.83
CA THR A 2 12.41 26.05 3.25
C THR A 2 12.89 24.69 3.78
N SER A 3 13.81 24.74 4.72
CA SER A 3 14.69 23.66 5.14
C SER A 3 13.94 22.44 5.68
N ALA A 4 14.34 21.26 5.20
CA ALA A 4 14.03 19.96 5.78
C ALA A 4 14.89 19.71 7.03
N ASP A 5 14.79 20.58 8.04
CA ASP A 5 15.37 20.33 9.35
C ASP A 5 14.27 19.75 10.24
N GLY A 6 14.35 18.45 10.52
CA GLY A 6 13.38 17.75 11.37
C GLY A 6 13.41 18.29 12.80
N ASP A 7 12.23 18.46 13.41
CA ASP A 7 12.09 18.93 14.78
C ASP A 7 12.24 17.77 15.79
N LEU A 8 13.40 17.69 16.43
CA LEU A 8 13.68 16.70 17.48
C LEU A 8 12.83 16.93 18.75
N ALA A 9 12.26 18.12 18.94
CA ALA A 9 11.28 18.37 19.99
C ALA A 9 9.97 17.61 19.71
N ASP A 10 9.50 17.64 18.47
CA ASP A 10 8.30 16.90 18.05
C ASP A 10 8.49 15.38 18.19
N VAL A 11 9.68 14.86 17.83
CA VAL A 11 10.03 13.45 18.08
C VAL A 11 9.92 13.13 19.57
N ALA A 12 10.50 13.96 20.44
CA ALA A 12 10.46 13.74 21.87
C ALA A 12 9.03 13.75 22.43
N ASP A 13 8.17 14.63 21.93
CA ASP A 13 6.79 14.75 22.38
C ASP A 13 5.90 13.60 21.93
N LEU A 14 6.04 13.16 20.67
CA LEU A 14 5.33 11.97 20.16
C LEU A 14 5.68 10.71 20.97
N LEU A 15 6.96 10.51 21.28
CA LEU A 15 7.41 9.37 22.09
C LEU A 15 6.87 9.42 23.53
N ARG A 16 6.90 10.60 24.16
CA ARG A 16 6.33 10.78 25.52
C ARG A 16 4.84 10.56 25.55
N ALA A 17 4.11 11.10 24.56
CA ALA A 17 2.66 10.99 24.46
C ALA A 17 2.27 9.51 24.35
N ARG A 18 2.89 8.77 23.42
CA ARG A 18 2.57 7.35 23.22
C ARG A 18 2.92 6.51 24.46
N ARG A 19 4.07 6.75 25.07
CA ARG A 19 4.50 6.04 26.29
C ARG A 19 3.54 6.25 27.46
N ARG A 20 2.96 7.44 27.61
CA ARG A 20 2.01 7.76 28.69
C ARG A 20 0.67 7.05 28.54
N VAL A 21 0.26 6.74 27.31
CA VAL A 21 -1.03 6.10 27.01
C VAL A 21 -0.94 4.58 27.15
N LEU A 22 0.13 3.95 26.65
CA LEU A 22 0.25 2.49 26.66
C LEU A 22 0.37 1.91 28.07
N GLN A 23 -0.41 0.88 28.33
CA GLN A 23 -0.27 0.01 29.49
C GLN A 23 0.67 -1.17 29.18
N PRO A 24 1.33 -1.77 30.18
CA PRO A 24 2.16 -2.96 30.00
C PRO A 24 1.43 -4.10 29.30
N GLU A 25 0.17 -4.29 29.69
CA GLU A 25 -0.71 -5.31 29.13
C GLU A 25 -0.89 -5.13 27.62
N ASP A 26 -0.98 -3.88 27.14
CA ASP A 26 -1.14 -3.55 25.72
C ASP A 26 0.07 -3.96 24.89
N VAL A 27 1.22 -4.26 25.50
CA VAL A 27 2.47 -4.62 24.83
C VAL A 27 3.00 -5.99 25.29
N GLY A 28 2.18 -6.77 25.99
CA GLY A 28 2.51 -8.13 26.44
C GLY A 28 3.45 -8.18 27.65
N LEU A 29 3.58 -7.07 28.39
CA LEU A 29 4.36 -7.02 29.63
C LEU A 29 3.45 -7.18 30.86
N PRO A 30 3.92 -7.84 31.93
CA PRO A 30 3.14 -7.97 33.16
C PRO A 30 3.06 -6.64 33.92
N ARG A 31 1.89 -6.35 34.50
CA ARG A 31 1.66 -5.17 35.34
C ARG A 31 2.41 -5.32 36.66
N GLY A 32 3.62 -4.75 36.76
CA GLY A 32 4.43 -4.81 38.00
C GLY A 32 3.72 -4.22 39.24
N ARG A 33 4.06 -4.72 40.45
CA ARG A 33 3.45 -4.24 41.72
C ARG A 33 3.92 -2.82 42.08
N ARG A 34 2.99 -1.97 42.54
CA ARG A 34 3.16 -0.54 42.95
C ARG A 34 3.73 0.37 41.86
N ARG A 35 2.85 0.84 40.97
CA ARG A 35 3.16 1.79 39.89
C ARG A 35 2.84 3.23 40.27
N ARG A 36 3.80 4.14 40.07
CA ARG A 36 3.59 5.60 40.18
C ARG A 36 3.50 6.31 38.82
N THR A 37 3.84 5.61 37.73
CA THR A 37 3.81 6.14 36.36
C THR A 37 2.55 5.64 35.64
N PRO A 38 1.76 6.53 35.01
CA PRO A 38 0.46 6.15 34.42
C PRO A 38 0.56 5.27 33.17
N GLY A 39 1.69 5.29 32.44
CA GLY A 39 1.95 4.45 31.27
C GLY A 39 3.26 3.68 31.37
N LEU A 40 3.83 3.24 30.25
CA LEU A 40 5.09 2.49 30.21
C LEU A 40 6.26 3.29 30.84
N ARG A 41 7.16 2.57 31.52
CA ARG A 41 8.43 3.10 32.02
C ARG A 41 9.47 3.09 30.91
N ARG A 42 10.52 3.91 31.04
CA ARG A 42 11.55 4.04 29.99
C ARG A 42 12.35 2.76 29.75
N ASP A 43 12.63 2.01 30.82
CA ASP A 43 13.25 0.69 30.81
C ASP A 43 12.40 -0.37 30.10
N GLU A 44 11.08 -0.33 30.31
CA GLU A 44 10.14 -1.23 29.61
C GLU A 44 10.09 -0.93 28.10
N VAL A 45 10.01 0.35 27.73
CA VAL A 45 10.07 0.74 26.31
C VAL A 45 11.41 0.37 25.68
N ALA A 46 12.50 0.58 26.41
CA ALA A 46 13.83 0.24 25.94
C ALA A 46 13.97 -1.27 25.67
N ALA A 47 13.43 -2.11 26.54
CA ALA A 47 13.36 -3.55 26.32
C ALA A 47 12.51 -3.93 25.10
N LEU A 48 11.35 -3.31 24.90
CA LEU A 48 10.48 -3.56 23.74
C LEU A 48 11.10 -3.17 22.40
N CYS A 49 11.95 -2.15 22.41
CA CYS A 49 12.55 -1.58 21.20
C CYS A 49 14.00 -2.04 20.97
N SER A 50 14.51 -2.96 21.80
CA SER A 50 15.90 -3.43 21.78
C SER A 50 16.94 -2.31 21.85
N VAL A 51 16.72 -1.31 22.72
CA VAL A 51 17.62 -0.18 22.95
C VAL A 51 17.99 -0.06 24.42
N SER A 52 19.02 0.73 24.74
CA SER A 52 19.31 1.05 26.15
C SER A 52 18.32 2.09 26.71
N SER A 53 17.95 1.94 27.98
CA SER A 53 17.09 2.90 28.68
C SER A 53 17.69 4.32 28.71
N ALA A 54 19.02 4.41 28.81
CA ALA A 54 19.75 5.67 28.71
C ALA A 54 19.63 6.33 27.32
N TYR A 55 19.66 5.53 26.24
CA TYR A 55 19.47 6.04 24.88
C TYR A 55 18.03 6.50 24.66
N TYR A 56 17.04 5.69 25.02
CA TYR A 56 15.61 6.06 24.92
C TYR A 56 15.29 7.33 25.73
N GLY A 57 15.86 7.45 26.93
CA GLY A 57 15.72 8.65 27.76
C GLY A 57 16.34 9.92 27.15
N ARG A 58 17.31 9.80 26.22
CA ARG A 58 17.83 10.93 25.44
C ARG A 58 16.94 11.26 24.25
N LEU A 59 16.30 10.27 23.61
CA LEU A 59 15.32 10.50 22.54
C LEU A 59 14.10 11.27 23.03
N GLU A 60 13.68 11.06 24.28
CA GLU A 60 12.63 11.88 24.92
C GLU A 60 13.12 13.26 25.37
N ARG A 61 14.16 13.85 24.79
CA ARG A 61 14.61 15.23 25.10
C ARG A 61 14.52 16.08 23.82
N PRO A 62 14.15 17.36 23.91
CA PRO A 62 14.00 18.20 22.72
C PRO A 62 15.30 18.38 21.91
N CYS A 63 16.46 18.23 22.56
CA CYS A 63 17.78 18.22 21.91
C CYS A 63 18.43 16.82 21.96
N GLY A 64 17.62 15.77 21.78
CA GLY A 64 18.08 14.38 21.76
C GLY A 64 18.92 14.03 20.53
N PRO A 65 19.58 12.86 20.51
CA PRO A 65 20.25 12.38 19.30
C PRO A 65 19.22 12.07 18.21
N ARG A 66 19.53 12.37 16.95
CA ARG A 66 18.68 11.98 15.82
C ARG A 66 18.72 10.45 15.63
N PRO A 67 17.59 9.72 15.80
CA PRO A 67 17.55 8.27 15.62
C PRO A 67 17.59 7.90 14.13
N SER A 68 18.18 6.77 13.77
CA SER A 68 18.17 6.25 12.39
C SER A 68 16.76 5.77 11.98
N PRO A 69 16.45 5.60 10.68
CA PRO A 69 15.16 5.08 10.23
C PRO A 69 14.83 3.69 10.80
N ALA A 70 15.82 2.79 10.84
CA ALA A 70 15.67 1.47 11.44
C ALA A 70 15.36 1.54 12.95
N MET A 71 15.97 2.51 13.64
CA MET A 71 15.71 2.75 15.06
C MET A 71 14.30 3.27 15.29
N LEU A 72 13.83 4.23 14.48
CA LEU A 72 12.45 4.72 14.53
C LEU A 72 11.44 3.63 14.21
N ALA A 73 11.74 2.75 13.24
CA ALA A 73 10.88 1.61 12.92
C ALA A 73 10.76 0.63 14.10
N SER A 74 11.87 0.34 14.79
CA SER A 74 11.86 -0.48 16.02
C SER A 74 10.99 0.16 17.10
N ILE A 75 11.17 1.46 17.34
CA ILE A 75 10.44 2.21 18.37
C ILE A 75 8.94 2.32 18.04
N ALA A 76 8.60 2.63 16.79
CA ALA A 76 7.21 2.68 16.33
C ALA A 76 6.51 1.33 16.51
N ARG A 77 7.21 0.22 16.25
CA ARG A 77 6.68 -1.14 16.45
C ARG A 77 6.52 -1.47 17.94
N GLY A 78 7.55 -1.21 18.75
CA GLY A 78 7.54 -1.47 20.19
C GLY A 78 6.47 -0.67 20.94
N LEU A 79 6.22 0.56 20.50
CA LEU A 79 5.18 1.45 21.05
C LEU A 79 3.86 1.40 20.27
N ARG A 80 3.67 0.39 19.41
CA ARG A 80 2.45 0.14 18.64
C ARG A 80 1.86 1.42 18.02
N PHE A 81 2.70 2.24 17.41
CA PHE A 81 2.25 3.43 16.68
C PHE A 81 1.33 2.98 15.54
N ASN A 82 0.21 3.69 15.36
CA ASN A 82 -0.58 3.55 14.13
C ASN A 82 0.21 4.17 12.96
N ARG A 83 -0.26 3.96 11.73
CA ARG A 83 0.44 4.43 10.52
C ARG A 83 0.62 5.95 10.51
N ALA A 84 -0.44 6.72 10.83
CA ALA A 84 -0.40 8.18 10.82
C ALA A 84 0.62 8.74 11.82
N ASP A 85 0.65 8.23 13.05
CA ASP A 85 1.58 8.68 14.07
C ASP A 85 3.01 8.21 13.80
N ARG A 86 3.19 7.04 13.18
CA ARG A 86 4.50 6.60 12.68
C ARG A 86 5.01 7.55 11.61
N ASP A 87 4.17 7.93 10.66
CA ASP A 87 4.58 8.77 9.56
C ASP A 87 4.91 10.20 10.05
N ARG A 88 4.16 10.72 11.03
CA ARG A 88 4.52 11.93 11.79
C ARG A 88 5.86 11.80 12.53
N LEU A 89 6.13 10.66 13.17
CA LEU A 89 7.38 10.41 13.89
C LEU A 89 8.60 10.44 12.95
N PHE A 90 8.49 9.84 11.76
CA PHE A 90 9.56 9.85 10.75
C PHE A 90 9.76 11.24 10.15
N SER A 91 8.66 11.95 9.85
CA SER A 91 8.71 13.33 9.36
C SER A 91 9.33 14.29 10.38
N ALA A 92 8.96 14.17 11.66
CA ALA A 92 9.55 14.95 12.76
C ALA A 92 11.05 14.67 12.91
N ALA A 93 11.49 13.43 12.67
CA ALA A 93 12.91 13.10 12.62
C ALA A 93 13.60 13.51 11.31
N GLY A 94 12.92 14.29 10.46
CA GLY A 94 13.39 14.82 9.17
C GLY A 94 13.70 13.74 8.14
N TYR A 95 13.04 12.58 8.23
CA TYR A 95 13.03 11.61 7.16
C TYR A 95 11.86 11.91 6.24
N ASP A 96 12.17 12.23 4.99
CA ASP A 96 11.16 12.42 3.96
C ASP A 96 10.62 11.06 3.53
N LEU A 97 9.46 10.71 4.09
CA LEU A 97 8.75 9.49 3.72
C LEU A 97 8.25 9.54 2.27
N ALA A 98 8.28 10.68 1.57
CA ALA A 98 7.86 10.78 0.17
C ALA A 98 8.63 9.82 -0.76
N GLY A 99 9.83 9.37 -0.37
CA GLY A 99 10.58 8.33 -1.10
C GLY A 99 10.30 6.89 -0.66
N GLU A 100 9.84 6.67 0.58
CA GLU A 100 9.66 5.34 1.18
C GLU A 100 8.18 4.93 1.35
N VAL A 101 7.20 5.80 1.04
CA VAL A 101 5.77 5.50 1.19
C VAL A 101 5.32 4.31 0.34
N LEU A 102 6.01 4.02 -0.75
CA LEU A 102 5.72 2.83 -1.53
C LEU A 102 6.34 1.58 -0.84
N GLY A 103 7.39 1.68 -0.01
CA GLY A 103 8.26 0.55 0.39
C GLY A 103 7.85 -0.35 1.57
N THR A 104 6.86 -0.02 2.40
CA THR A 104 6.47 -0.89 3.55
C THR A 104 4.96 -1.11 3.63
N ALA A 105 4.39 -1.60 2.53
CA ALA A 105 2.99 -1.98 2.48
C ALA A 105 2.75 -3.34 3.16
N HIS A 106 2.79 -3.36 4.49
CA HIS A 106 2.44 -4.55 5.26
C HIS A 106 0.98 -4.90 5.01
N VAL A 107 0.73 -5.95 4.22
CA VAL A 107 -0.61 -6.52 4.00
C VAL A 107 -1.06 -7.16 5.31
N ASP A 108 -2.34 -7.00 5.64
CA ASP A 108 -2.88 -7.56 6.88
C ASP A 108 -2.66 -9.09 6.95
N PRO A 109 -2.19 -9.65 8.07
CA PRO A 109 -1.94 -11.09 8.19
C PRO A 109 -3.19 -11.95 7.90
N GLY A 110 -4.39 -11.46 8.23
CA GLY A 110 -5.64 -12.15 7.91
C GLY A 110 -5.88 -12.20 6.40
N VAL A 111 -5.68 -11.07 5.71
CA VAL A 111 -5.74 -11.01 4.24
C VAL A 111 -4.71 -11.93 3.61
N MET A 112 -3.47 -11.92 4.10
CA MET A 112 -2.42 -12.83 3.63
C MET A 112 -2.80 -14.30 3.83
N HIS A 113 -3.44 -14.65 4.94
CA HIS A 113 -3.92 -16.01 5.20
C HIS A 113 -4.99 -16.44 4.19
N VAL A 114 -5.95 -15.57 3.88
CA VAL A 114 -7.00 -15.82 2.88
C VAL A 114 -6.38 -15.98 1.49
N LEU A 115 -5.50 -15.06 1.09
CA LEU A 115 -4.82 -15.12 -0.21
C LEU A 115 -3.95 -16.37 -0.36
N GLY A 116 -3.34 -16.85 0.73
CA GLY A 116 -2.61 -18.11 0.76
C GLY A 116 -3.49 -19.35 0.48
N ARG A 117 -4.82 -19.25 0.55
CA ARG A 117 -5.75 -20.33 0.18
C ARG A 117 -6.23 -20.25 -1.27
N LEU A 118 -5.98 -19.14 -1.97
CA LEU A 118 -6.37 -18.92 -3.37
C LEU A 118 -5.26 -19.40 -4.31
N ALA A 119 -4.98 -20.71 -4.30
CA ALA A 119 -3.85 -21.28 -5.05
C ALA A 119 -4.03 -21.15 -6.57
N ASP A 120 -5.23 -21.38 -7.09
CA ASP A 120 -5.56 -21.39 -8.52
C ASP A 120 -6.35 -20.14 -8.96
N THR A 121 -6.69 -19.26 -8.02
CA THR A 121 -7.50 -18.07 -8.27
C THR A 121 -6.61 -16.81 -8.23
N PRO A 122 -6.49 -16.06 -9.34
CA PRO A 122 -5.71 -14.84 -9.35
C PRO A 122 -6.31 -13.80 -8.40
N ALA A 123 -5.49 -13.33 -7.47
CA ALA A 123 -5.85 -12.26 -6.58
C ALA A 123 -4.66 -11.35 -6.29
N MET A 124 -4.94 -10.08 -6.01
CA MET A 124 -3.92 -9.11 -5.65
C MET A 124 -4.45 -8.09 -4.65
N VAL A 125 -3.54 -7.55 -3.84
CA VAL A 125 -3.81 -6.44 -2.93
C VAL A 125 -3.30 -5.17 -3.58
N VAL A 126 -4.17 -4.16 -3.67
CA VAL A 126 -3.87 -2.89 -4.32
C VAL A 126 -4.15 -1.75 -3.34
N ASP A 127 -3.32 -0.73 -3.33
CA ASP A 127 -3.53 0.47 -2.53
C ASP A 127 -4.33 1.58 -3.25
N ALA A 128 -4.48 2.71 -2.57
CA ALA A 128 -5.21 3.88 -3.05
C ALA A 128 -4.70 4.46 -4.37
N VAL A 129 -3.41 4.29 -4.68
CA VAL A 129 -2.78 4.82 -5.91
C VAL A 129 -2.56 3.73 -6.95
N GLY A 130 -3.18 2.56 -6.79
CA GLY A 130 -3.07 1.48 -7.76
C GLY A 130 -1.75 0.72 -7.66
N GLU A 131 -1.01 0.85 -6.56
CA GLU A 131 0.17 0.03 -6.32
C GLU A 131 -0.23 -1.39 -5.94
N VAL A 132 0.37 -2.38 -6.60
CA VAL A 132 0.20 -3.79 -6.24
C VAL A 132 1.15 -4.16 -5.10
N LEU A 133 0.58 -4.44 -3.93
CA LEU A 133 1.31 -4.75 -2.69
C LEU A 133 1.60 -6.24 -2.53
N HIS A 134 0.73 -7.08 -3.10
CA HIS A 134 0.87 -8.53 -3.09
C HIS A 134 0.13 -9.14 -4.28
N GLN A 135 0.66 -10.24 -4.82
CA GLN A 135 0.02 -11.04 -5.87
C GLN A 135 0.09 -12.52 -5.51
N THR A 136 -1.02 -13.23 -5.71
CA THR A 136 -0.99 -14.69 -5.72
C THR A 136 -0.14 -15.20 -6.89
N PRO A 137 0.44 -16.41 -6.80
CA PRO A 137 1.20 -16.99 -7.91
C PRO A 137 0.41 -17.02 -9.24
N SER A 138 -0.87 -17.37 -9.20
CA SER A 138 -1.77 -17.35 -10.35
C SER A 138 -1.97 -15.94 -10.93
N ALA A 139 -1.98 -14.89 -10.09
CA ALA A 139 -2.00 -13.50 -10.57
C ALA A 139 -0.69 -13.09 -11.24
N LYS A 140 0.47 -13.56 -10.76
CA LYS A 140 1.76 -13.29 -11.40
C LYS A 140 1.86 -13.95 -12.77
N VAL A 141 1.32 -15.15 -12.91
CA VAL A 141 1.21 -15.82 -14.20
C VAL A 141 0.33 -15.02 -15.16
N LEU A 142 -0.85 -14.59 -14.70
CA LEU A 142 -1.82 -13.91 -15.54
C LEU A 142 -1.39 -12.49 -15.96
N PHE A 143 -0.83 -11.71 -15.03
CA PHE A 143 -0.53 -10.29 -15.23
C PHE A 143 0.98 -9.98 -15.37
N GLY A 144 1.84 -10.92 -15.02
CA GLY A 144 3.27 -10.69 -14.79
C GLY A 144 3.57 -10.29 -13.33
N GLU A 145 4.85 -10.14 -13.03
CA GLU A 145 5.34 -9.65 -11.74
C GLU A 145 5.14 -8.14 -11.65
N LEU A 146 4.11 -7.70 -10.93
CA LEU A 146 3.76 -6.29 -10.73
C LEU A 146 4.33 -5.73 -9.42
N THR A 147 4.80 -6.59 -8.50
CA THR A 147 5.42 -6.14 -7.23
C THR A 147 6.89 -5.76 -7.39
N GLY A 148 7.52 -6.10 -8.52
CA GLY A 148 8.94 -5.86 -8.81
C GLY A 148 9.29 -4.47 -9.34
N PHE A 149 8.30 -3.60 -9.57
CA PHE A 149 8.54 -2.25 -10.10
C PHE A 149 9.11 -1.30 -9.03
N SER A 150 9.73 -0.21 -9.47
CA SER A 150 10.29 0.84 -8.61
C SER A 150 9.76 2.23 -8.95
N GLY A 151 9.79 3.16 -8.00
CA GLY A 151 9.30 4.53 -8.17
C GLY A 151 7.81 4.57 -8.57
N TRP A 152 7.43 5.53 -9.41
CA TRP A 152 6.04 5.67 -9.87
C TRP A 152 5.54 4.50 -10.71
N SER A 153 6.44 3.75 -11.35
CA SER A 153 6.08 2.55 -12.11
C SER A 153 5.50 1.42 -11.25
N ARG A 154 5.54 1.54 -9.91
CA ARG A 154 4.82 0.64 -8.98
C ARG A 154 3.31 0.77 -9.09
N SER A 155 2.83 1.98 -9.34
CA SER A 155 1.42 2.26 -9.55
C SER A 155 0.97 1.76 -10.94
N GLY A 156 -0.02 0.86 -10.96
CA GLY A 156 -0.70 0.48 -12.19
C GLY A 156 -1.43 1.65 -12.85
N TYR A 157 -1.86 2.64 -12.06
CA TYR A 157 -2.48 3.85 -12.59
C TYR A 157 -1.47 4.70 -13.35
N TYR A 158 -0.25 4.84 -12.81
CA TYR A 158 0.82 5.51 -13.51
C TYR A 158 1.13 4.81 -14.84
N ARG A 159 1.40 3.49 -14.79
CA ARG A 159 1.71 2.70 -15.99
C ARG A 159 0.61 2.77 -17.04
N TRP A 160 -0.66 2.72 -16.65
CA TRP A 160 -1.79 2.81 -17.58
C TRP A 160 -1.72 4.04 -18.51
N PHE A 161 -1.33 5.19 -17.96
CA PHE A 161 -1.29 6.45 -18.70
C PHE A 161 0.08 6.79 -19.32
N THR A 162 1.15 6.07 -18.95
CA THR A 162 2.52 6.37 -19.41
C THR A 162 3.21 5.23 -20.16
N ASP A 163 2.68 4.01 -20.10
CA ASP A 163 3.25 2.81 -20.71
C ASP A 163 2.23 2.15 -21.65
N ALA A 164 2.52 2.21 -22.96
CA ALA A 164 1.69 1.56 -23.97
C ALA A 164 1.65 0.02 -23.80
N GLY A 165 2.72 -0.58 -23.26
CA GLY A 165 2.80 -2.01 -22.98
C GLY A 165 1.79 -2.46 -21.94
N GLU A 166 1.45 -1.62 -20.97
CA GLU A 166 0.39 -1.93 -19.99
C GLU A 166 -0.98 -2.03 -20.68
N ARG A 167 -1.26 -1.12 -21.62
CA ARG A 167 -2.55 -1.07 -22.32
C ARG A 167 -2.78 -2.28 -23.23
N LEU A 168 -1.71 -2.82 -23.82
CA LEU A 168 -1.77 -4.01 -24.68
C LEU A 168 -2.22 -5.27 -23.92
N ARG A 169 -2.12 -5.29 -22.60
CA ARG A 169 -2.62 -6.40 -21.76
C ARG A 169 -4.14 -6.41 -21.62
N HIS A 170 -4.82 -5.36 -22.07
CA HIS A 170 -6.26 -5.18 -21.94
C HIS A 170 -6.92 -5.04 -23.31
N GLY A 171 -8.16 -5.52 -23.43
CA GLY A 171 -8.93 -5.33 -24.66
C GLY A 171 -9.11 -3.83 -24.97
N VAL A 172 -8.90 -3.42 -26.22
CA VAL A 172 -8.98 -2.00 -26.65
C VAL A 172 -10.31 -1.36 -26.26
N THR A 173 -11.40 -2.12 -26.33
CA THR A 173 -12.75 -1.68 -25.95
C THR A 173 -12.90 -1.35 -24.45
N GLU A 174 -11.96 -1.80 -23.62
CA GLU A 174 -11.99 -1.58 -22.17
C GLU A 174 -11.17 -0.35 -21.74
N HIS A 175 -10.36 0.20 -22.65
CA HIS A 175 -9.38 1.22 -22.28
C HIS A 175 -10.03 2.48 -21.73
N SER A 176 -11.11 2.96 -22.35
CA SER A 176 -11.85 4.12 -21.86
C SER A 176 -12.44 3.89 -20.46
N THR A 177 -13.00 2.70 -20.23
CA THR A 177 -13.61 2.33 -18.95
C THR A 177 -12.57 2.25 -17.84
N ILE A 178 -11.40 1.66 -18.13
CA ILE A 178 -10.29 1.58 -17.17
C ILE A 178 -9.76 2.98 -16.84
N GLY A 179 -9.60 3.84 -17.84
CA GLY A 179 -9.18 5.23 -17.63
C GLY A 179 -10.15 6.01 -16.72
N ASP A 180 -11.46 5.87 -16.98
CA ASP A 180 -12.52 6.48 -16.16
C ASP A 180 -12.50 5.94 -14.71
N GLU A 181 -12.32 4.63 -14.52
CA GLU A 181 -12.20 4.00 -13.19
C GLU A 181 -11.01 4.55 -12.40
N ILE A 182 -9.84 4.65 -13.04
CA ILE A 182 -8.62 5.14 -12.39
C ILE A 182 -8.80 6.59 -11.92
N VAL A 183 -9.37 7.45 -12.76
CA VAL A 183 -9.64 8.86 -12.39
C VAL A 183 -10.62 8.92 -11.23
N ALA A 184 -11.68 8.10 -11.24
CA ALA A 184 -12.64 8.04 -10.14
C ALA A 184 -12.00 7.58 -8.82
N ASP A 185 -11.15 6.55 -8.87
CA ASP A 185 -10.41 6.04 -7.70
C ASP A 185 -9.44 7.09 -7.12
N LEU A 186 -8.73 7.81 -7.97
CA LEU A 186 -7.84 8.90 -7.54
C LEU A 186 -8.64 10.05 -6.90
N ARG A 187 -9.78 10.45 -7.48
CA ARG A 187 -10.64 11.48 -6.87
C ARG A 187 -11.17 11.05 -5.51
N ARG A 188 -11.62 9.81 -5.37
CA ARG A 188 -12.05 9.26 -4.07
C ARG A 188 -10.92 9.30 -3.05
N SER A 189 -9.71 8.94 -3.46
CA SER A 189 -8.52 8.97 -2.61
C SER A 189 -8.10 10.38 -2.19
N LEU A 190 -8.47 11.43 -2.93
CA LEU A 190 -8.24 12.83 -2.55
C LEU A 190 -9.31 13.38 -1.59
N MET A 191 -10.50 12.78 -1.52
CA MET A 191 -11.56 13.19 -0.60
C MET A 191 -11.32 12.67 0.83
N ASP A 192 -10.53 11.61 0.97
CA ASP A 192 -10.15 11.04 2.24
C ASP A 192 -9.11 11.95 2.96
N ARG A 193 -9.59 12.69 3.96
CA ARG A 193 -8.82 13.73 4.68
C ARG A 193 -7.70 13.18 5.55
N GLU A 194 -7.66 11.88 5.82
CA GLU A 194 -6.60 11.24 6.61
C GLU A 194 -5.38 10.83 5.77
N ASN A 195 -5.54 10.77 4.45
CA ASN A 195 -4.45 10.52 3.51
C ASN A 195 -3.95 11.86 2.94
N THR A 196 -2.95 12.50 3.55
CA THR A 196 -2.11 13.47 2.81
C THR A 196 -1.34 12.69 1.75
N CYS A 197 -1.85 12.77 0.51
CA CYS A 197 -2.04 11.60 -0.35
C CYS A 197 -0.94 11.44 -1.41
N PRO A 198 -0.30 10.25 -1.53
CA PRO A 198 0.41 9.85 -2.73
C PRO A 198 -0.42 10.03 -4.02
N ALA A 199 -1.76 10.01 -3.92
CA ALA A 199 -2.66 10.30 -5.03
C ALA A 199 -2.55 11.76 -5.51
N SER A 200 -2.29 12.73 -4.63
CA SER A 200 -2.12 14.14 -5.04
C SER A 200 -0.90 14.30 -5.93
N ASP A 201 0.22 13.67 -5.54
CA ASP A 201 1.45 13.74 -6.32
C ASP A 201 1.35 12.94 -7.61
N LEU A 202 0.69 11.79 -7.59
CA LEU A 202 0.40 11.00 -8.79
C LEU A 202 -0.49 11.77 -9.76
N VAL A 203 -1.56 12.43 -9.29
CA VAL A 203 -2.43 13.27 -10.13
C VAL A 203 -1.64 14.41 -10.75
N LYS A 204 -0.85 15.16 -9.96
CA LYS A 204 0.00 16.24 -10.49
C LYS A 204 0.99 15.72 -11.55
N LEU A 205 1.55 14.53 -11.34
CA LEU A 205 2.46 13.91 -12.29
C LEU A 205 1.75 13.51 -13.59
N LEU A 206 0.60 12.84 -13.49
CA LEU A 206 -0.17 12.37 -14.63
C LEU A 206 -0.74 13.52 -15.46
N LEU A 207 -1.18 14.61 -14.82
CA LEU A 207 -1.60 15.84 -15.52
C LEU A 207 -0.50 16.44 -16.41
N ARG A 208 0.78 16.20 -16.09
CA ARG A 208 1.93 16.66 -16.90
C ARG A 208 2.41 15.62 -17.92
N ARG A 209 2.04 14.35 -17.75
CA ARG A 209 2.60 13.22 -18.51
C ARG A 209 1.64 12.60 -19.51
N SER A 210 0.33 12.84 -19.37
CA SER A 210 -0.70 12.23 -20.20
C SER A 210 -1.83 13.21 -20.50
N ASP A 211 -1.96 13.59 -21.77
CA ASP A 211 -3.05 14.45 -22.24
C ASP A 211 -4.41 13.76 -22.07
N GLU A 212 -4.45 12.44 -22.28
CA GLU A 212 -5.65 11.63 -22.05
C GLU A 212 -6.09 11.71 -20.58
N PHE A 213 -5.16 11.54 -19.64
CA PHE A 213 -5.47 11.69 -18.21
C PHE A 213 -6.01 13.10 -17.93
N ALA A 214 -5.37 14.14 -18.45
CA ALA A 214 -5.80 15.53 -18.27
C ALA A 214 -7.18 15.80 -18.87
N GLU A 215 -7.54 15.14 -19.97
CA GLU A 215 -8.87 15.22 -20.56
C GLU A 215 -9.91 14.54 -19.66
N ILE A 216 -9.69 13.29 -19.25
CA ILE A 216 -10.63 12.56 -18.39
C ILE A 216 -10.78 13.28 -17.04
N TRP A 217 -9.68 13.78 -16.47
CA TRP A 217 -9.68 14.53 -15.21
C TRP A 217 -10.48 15.83 -15.28
N ARG A 218 -10.55 16.50 -16.44
CA ARG A 218 -11.37 17.71 -16.63
C ARG A 218 -12.86 17.43 -16.79
N ARG A 219 -13.25 16.23 -17.25
CA ARG A 219 -14.65 15.88 -17.55
C ARG A 219 -15.58 15.79 -16.31
N GLU A 220 -15.13 16.19 -15.12
CA GLU A 220 -15.87 16.24 -13.83
C GLU A 220 -17.09 15.30 -13.71
N ARG A 221 -16.88 14.01 -13.98
CA ARG A 221 -17.89 12.99 -13.67
C ARG A 221 -18.07 12.86 -12.17
N LEU A 222 -19.33 12.81 -11.71
CA LEU A 222 -19.67 12.49 -10.32
C LEU A 222 -18.97 11.17 -9.94
N VAL A 223 -18.17 11.21 -8.87
CA VAL A 223 -17.34 10.07 -8.42
C VAL A 223 -18.19 8.81 -8.19
N ASP A 224 -19.45 8.98 -7.78
CA ASP A 224 -20.39 7.90 -7.52
C ASP A 224 -21.04 7.31 -8.78
N ALA A 225 -20.93 7.99 -9.93
CA ALA A 225 -21.48 7.52 -11.20
C ALA A 225 -20.58 6.47 -11.87
N VAL A 226 -19.28 6.45 -11.55
CA VAL A 226 -18.32 5.46 -12.09
C VAL A 226 -18.30 4.24 -11.18
N ARG A 227 -18.98 3.17 -11.61
CA ARG A 227 -18.98 1.87 -10.93
C ARG A 227 -17.79 1.05 -11.41
N ILE A 228 -17.21 0.26 -10.49
CA ILE A 228 -16.19 -0.73 -10.86
C ILE A 228 -16.80 -1.68 -11.89
N ASN A 229 -16.14 -1.80 -13.04
CA ASN A 229 -16.48 -2.81 -14.02
C ASN A 229 -16.15 -4.20 -13.46
N ARG A 230 -17.22 -4.97 -13.24
CA ARG A 230 -17.14 -6.34 -12.74
C ARG A 230 -16.71 -7.34 -13.81
N GLN A 231 -16.55 -6.93 -15.06
CA GLN A 231 -16.06 -7.77 -16.14
C GLN A 231 -14.77 -7.17 -16.71
N CYS A 232 -13.77 -7.99 -16.98
CA CYS A 232 -12.59 -7.54 -17.71
C CYS A 232 -12.09 -8.60 -18.69
N ARG A 233 -11.37 -8.15 -19.72
CA ARG A 233 -10.75 -8.97 -20.76
C ARG A 233 -9.26 -8.74 -20.76
N ILE A 234 -8.53 -9.77 -20.34
CA ILE A 234 -7.07 -9.74 -20.33
C ILE A 234 -6.55 -10.43 -21.59
N VAL A 235 -5.62 -9.79 -22.27
CA VAL A 235 -4.91 -10.33 -23.43
C VAL A 235 -3.64 -11.00 -22.92
N HIS A 236 -3.69 -12.32 -22.74
CA HIS A 236 -2.55 -13.10 -22.30
C HIS A 236 -1.66 -13.45 -23.51
N PRO A 237 -0.33 -13.21 -23.47
CA PRO A 237 0.56 -13.39 -24.63
C PRO A 237 0.48 -14.78 -25.27
N ALA A 238 0.35 -15.84 -24.45
CA ALA A 238 0.31 -17.23 -24.93
C ALA A 238 -1.10 -17.80 -25.13
N LEU A 239 -2.13 -17.19 -24.54
CA LEU A 239 -3.48 -17.78 -24.46
C LEU A 239 -4.56 -16.91 -25.11
N GLY A 240 -4.18 -15.73 -25.60
CA GLY A 240 -5.08 -14.74 -26.15
C GLY A 240 -6.01 -14.16 -25.09
N VAL A 241 -7.23 -13.82 -25.49
CA VAL A 241 -8.20 -13.16 -24.61
C VAL A 241 -8.76 -14.13 -23.57
N ILE A 242 -8.71 -13.71 -22.31
CA ILE A 242 -9.31 -14.38 -21.15
C ILE A 242 -10.34 -13.42 -20.55
N GLN A 243 -11.59 -13.87 -20.47
CA GLN A 243 -12.68 -13.13 -19.86
C GLN A 243 -12.77 -13.44 -18.37
N LEU A 244 -12.77 -12.40 -17.55
CA LEU A 244 -12.72 -12.50 -16.10
C LEU A 244 -13.85 -11.68 -15.47
N GLN A 245 -14.26 -12.10 -14.28
CA GLN A 245 -15.11 -11.34 -13.38
C GLN A 245 -14.26 -10.80 -12.24
N ARG A 246 -14.42 -9.52 -11.91
CA ARG A 246 -13.70 -8.84 -10.83
C ARG A 246 -14.58 -8.78 -9.60
N GLU A 247 -14.13 -9.42 -8.52
CA GLU A 247 -14.67 -9.19 -7.19
C GLU A 247 -13.71 -8.31 -6.40
N VAL A 248 -14.22 -7.19 -5.89
CA VAL A 248 -13.43 -6.18 -5.19
C VAL A 248 -13.91 -6.09 -3.74
N LEU A 249 -13.02 -6.45 -2.82
CA LEU A 249 -13.24 -6.33 -1.39
C LEU A 249 -12.46 -5.12 -0.88
N PHE A 250 -13.16 -4.15 -0.30
CA PHE A 250 -12.54 -2.93 0.22
C PHE A 250 -12.16 -3.09 1.69
N ASP A 251 -10.94 -2.70 2.02
CA ASP A 251 -10.48 -2.41 3.36
C ASP A 251 -10.54 -0.89 3.53
N THR A 252 -11.68 -0.40 4.03
CA THR A 252 -11.97 1.03 4.17
C THR A 252 -11.02 1.72 5.13
N ASP A 253 -10.54 1.01 6.15
CA ASP A 253 -9.68 1.58 7.20
C ASP A 253 -8.26 1.84 6.69
N ARG A 254 -7.86 1.18 5.61
CA ARG A 254 -6.50 1.27 5.05
C ARG A 254 -6.44 1.80 3.62
N ASN A 255 -7.60 2.18 3.06
CA ASN A 255 -7.77 2.57 1.66
C ASN A 255 -7.08 1.59 0.70
N ARG A 256 -7.30 0.30 0.95
CA ARG A 256 -6.76 -0.82 0.18
C ARG A 256 -7.92 -1.66 -0.33
N ARG A 257 -7.64 -2.43 -1.37
CA ARG A 257 -8.60 -3.39 -1.89
C ARG A 257 -7.93 -4.69 -2.26
N VAL A 258 -8.67 -5.77 -2.05
CA VAL A 258 -8.35 -7.07 -2.62
C VAL A 258 -9.17 -7.18 -3.91
N VAL A 259 -8.48 -7.46 -5.02
CA VAL A 259 -9.12 -7.73 -6.30
C VAL A 259 -8.94 -9.20 -6.62
N ILE A 260 -10.04 -9.92 -6.77
CA ILE A 260 -10.11 -11.34 -7.11
C ILE A 260 -10.64 -11.45 -8.53
N TYR A 261 -9.97 -12.25 -9.36
CA TYR A 261 -10.35 -12.48 -10.75
C TYR A 261 -10.90 -13.90 -10.90
N LEU A 262 -12.17 -13.98 -11.24
CA LEU A 262 -12.92 -15.23 -11.37
C LEU A 262 -13.24 -15.50 -12.84
N THR A 263 -13.48 -16.77 -13.15
CA THR A 263 -13.99 -17.22 -14.45
C THR A 263 -15.24 -18.03 -14.21
N VAL A 264 -16.20 -17.98 -15.14
CA VAL A 264 -17.36 -18.87 -15.10
C VAL A 264 -16.87 -20.33 -15.21
N PRO A 265 -17.17 -21.22 -14.25
CA PRO A 265 -16.77 -22.63 -14.32
C PRO A 265 -17.22 -23.29 -15.64
N GLY A 266 -16.34 -24.10 -16.24
CA GLY A 266 -16.62 -24.77 -17.52
C GLY A 266 -16.49 -23.89 -18.77
N SER A 267 -16.24 -22.58 -18.64
CA SER A 267 -16.00 -21.70 -19.79
C SER A 267 -14.60 -21.91 -20.41
N GLU A 268 -14.42 -21.49 -21.66
CA GLU A 268 -13.09 -21.48 -22.31
C GLU A 268 -12.08 -20.64 -21.52
N SER A 269 -12.51 -19.52 -20.94
CA SER A 269 -11.65 -18.66 -20.10
C SER A 269 -11.23 -19.37 -18.81
N HIS A 270 -12.10 -20.20 -18.22
CA HIS A 270 -11.74 -21.03 -17.07
C HIS A 270 -10.66 -22.06 -17.42
N THR A 271 -10.77 -22.71 -18.59
CA THR A 271 -9.76 -23.64 -19.09
C THR A 271 -8.43 -22.92 -19.37
N LYS A 272 -8.47 -21.77 -20.06
CA LYS A 272 -7.27 -20.94 -20.30
C LYS A 272 -6.61 -20.51 -19.01
N LEU A 273 -7.37 -20.07 -18.01
CA LEU A 273 -6.82 -19.66 -16.74
C LEU A 273 -6.12 -20.83 -16.02
N LYS A 274 -6.72 -22.02 -16.02
CA LYS A 274 -6.08 -23.25 -15.50
C LYS A 274 -4.84 -23.67 -16.28
N LEU A 275 -4.81 -23.47 -17.60
CA LEU A 275 -3.62 -23.74 -18.41
C LEU A 275 -2.52 -22.72 -18.14
N SER A 276 -2.86 -21.46 -17.87
CA SER A 276 -1.88 -20.42 -17.57
C SER A 276 -1.03 -20.80 -16.37
N THR A 277 -1.63 -21.32 -15.30
CA THR A 277 -0.89 -21.71 -14.09
C THR A 277 0.09 -22.84 -14.36
N VAL A 278 -0.26 -23.79 -15.22
CA VAL A 278 0.65 -24.88 -15.64
C VAL A 278 1.81 -24.35 -16.49
N ILE A 279 1.53 -23.46 -17.46
CA ILE A 279 2.54 -22.89 -18.35
C ILE A 279 3.49 -21.95 -17.59
N GLY A 280 2.98 -21.22 -16.59
CA GLY A 280 3.78 -20.33 -15.75
C GLY A 280 4.83 -21.05 -14.89
N HIS A 281 4.62 -22.35 -14.61
CA HIS A 281 5.61 -23.21 -13.94
C HIS A 281 6.66 -23.81 -14.89
N HIS A 282 6.43 -23.75 -16.21
CA HIS A 282 7.34 -24.23 -17.25
C HIS A 282 7.81 -23.07 -18.12
N ARG A 283 8.62 -22.16 -17.55
CA ARG A 283 9.50 -21.35 -18.39
C ARG A 283 10.61 -22.27 -18.90
N PHE A 284 10.48 -22.73 -20.15
CA PHE A 284 11.60 -23.28 -20.89
C PHE A 284 12.55 -22.11 -21.18
N ASP A 285 13.69 -22.11 -20.50
CA ASP A 285 14.84 -21.30 -20.89
C ASP A 285 15.30 -21.80 -22.26
N GLY A 286 15.18 -20.93 -23.26
CA GLY A 286 15.78 -21.07 -24.59
C GLY A 286 16.67 -19.88 -24.84
#